data_AF-A0A7X9AZ90-F1
#
_entry.id   AF-A0A7X9AZ90-F1
#
_cell.length_a   1.000
_cell.length_b   1.000
_cell.length_c   1.000
_cell.angle_alpha   90.00
_cell.angle_beta   90.00
_cell.angle_gamma   90.00
#
_symmetry.space_group_name_H-M   'P 1'
#
loop_
_entity.id
_entity.type
_entity.pdbx_description
1 polymer ?
#
loop_
_entity_poly.entity_id
_entity_poly.type
_entity_poly.pdbx_seq_one_letter_code
_entity_poly.pdbx_strand_id
1 'polypeptide(L)'
;MKVIYPVFNMRKQHFTLMEVMIAATILAMSVVAGLGIVGAARSNLLRAEKRWGRQHILSQVAECYLLAGPRAIMPDGVLPQGFSSSCHLYTVDDLPEDAQESIRGWLLGEFHIEVFDVSGKLMEELRVRKLVKEDDLL
;
A
#
# COMPACT_ATOMS: atom_id res chain seq x y z
N MET A 1 54.36 9.48 -63.26
CA MET A 1 53.74 9.76 -61.96
C MET A 1 52.52 8.83 -61.81
N LYS A 2 52.60 7.80 -60.96
CA LYS A 2 51.50 6.83 -60.73
C LYS A 2 51.02 7.00 -59.29
N VAL A 3 49.78 7.45 -59.12
CA VAL A 3 49.13 7.55 -57.81
C VAL A 3 48.59 6.16 -57.45
N ILE A 4 49.05 5.61 -56.33
CA ILE A 4 48.59 4.33 -55.79
C ILE A 4 47.54 4.64 -54.73
N TYR A 5 46.28 4.26 -54.98
CA TYR A 5 45.24 4.28 -53.94
C TYR A 5 45.42 3.06 -53.03
N PRO A 6 45.42 3.23 -51.70
CA PRO A 6 45.41 2.08 -50.80
C PRO A 6 44.05 1.36 -50.93
N VAL A 7 44.08 0.15 -51.48
CA VAL A 7 42.94 -0.77 -51.44
C VAL A 7 42.74 -1.16 -49.98
N PHE A 8 41.70 -0.64 -49.33
CA PHE A 8 41.30 -1.07 -48.00
C PHE A 8 40.82 -2.53 -48.10
N ASN A 9 41.70 -3.46 -47.78
CA ASN A 9 41.41 -4.88 -47.78
C ASN A 9 40.54 -5.18 -46.56
N MET A 10 39.21 -5.21 -46.75
CA MET A 10 38.27 -5.69 -45.73
C MET A 10 38.51 -7.20 -45.54
N ARG A 11 39.37 -7.57 -44.59
CA ARG A 11 39.50 -8.96 -44.13
C ARG A 11 38.12 -9.42 -43.66
N LYS A 12 37.57 -10.44 -44.32
CA LYS A 12 36.39 -11.15 -43.83
C LYS A 12 36.81 -11.90 -42.56
N GLN A 13 36.52 -11.32 -41.39
CA GLN A 13 36.65 -12.03 -40.13
C GLN A 13 35.50 -13.03 -40.05
N HIS A 14 35.83 -14.32 -40.04
CA HIS A 14 34.86 -15.37 -39.84
C HIS A 14 34.57 -15.51 -38.35
N PHE A 15 33.29 -15.42 -37.97
CA PHE A 15 32.86 -15.67 -36.60
C PHE A 15 33.24 -17.09 -36.19
N THR A 16 33.86 -17.22 -35.02
CA THR A 16 34.20 -18.54 -34.48
C THR A 16 33.01 -19.15 -33.76
N LEU A 17 32.89 -20.48 -33.78
CA LEU A 17 31.86 -21.19 -33.02
C LEU A 17 31.92 -20.81 -31.52
N MET A 18 33.13 -20.62 -30.99
CA MET A 18 33.36 -20.21 -29.60
C MET A 18 32.74 -18.84 -29.27
N GLU A 19 32.88 -17.86 -30.17
CA GLU A 19 32.30 -16.53 -30.01
C GLU A 19 30.77 -16.57 -29.99
N VAL A 20 30.17 -17.38 -30.86
CA VAL A 20 28.71 -17.59 -30.88
C VAL A 20 28.24 -18.27 -29.58
N MET A 21 28.98 -19.25 -29.08
CA MET A 21 28.66 -19.90 -27.80
C MET A 21 28.73 -18.92 -26.62
N ILE A 22 29.75 -18.07 -26.55
CA ILE A 22 29.88 -17.05 -25.50
C ILE A 22 28.74 -16.03 -25.60
N ALA A 23 28.40 -15.57 -26.80
CA ALA A 23 27.27 -14.66 -26.98
C ALA A 23 25.94 -15.28 -26.53
N ALA A 24 25.73 -16.57 -26.85
CA ALA A 24 24.52 -17.30 -26.46
C ALA A 24 24.42 -17.48 -24.93
N THR A 25 25.53 -17.74 -24.23
CA THR A 25 25.50 -17.88 -22.77
C THR A 25 25.23 -16.54 -22.09
N ILE A 26 25.86 -15.45 -22.54
CA ILE A 26 25.60 -14.10 -22.04
C ILE A 26 24.13 -13.72 -22.26
N LEU A 27 23.59 -14.02 -23.45
CA LEU A 27 22.19 -13.77 -23.76
C LEU A 27 21.27 -14.57 -22.83
N ALA A 28 21.53 -15.87 -22.66
CA ALA A 28 20.74 -16.74 -21.79
C ALA A 28 20.74 -16.23 -20.33
N MET A 29 21.91 -15.88 -19.79
CA MET A 29 22.02 -15.32 -18.43
C MET A 29 21.28 -13.99 -18.31
N SER A 30 21.39 -13.11 -19.31
CA SER A 30 20.70 -11.81 -19.31
C SER A 30 19.18 -11.96 -19.34
N VAL A 31 18.67 -12.91 -20.12
CA VAL A 31 17.23 -13.22 -20.17
C VAL A 31 16.74 -13.76 -18.83
N VAL A 32 17.47 -14.70 -18.22
CA VAL A 32 17.10 -15.26 -16.91
C VAL A 32 17.11 -14.19 -15.83
N ALA A 33 18.14 -13.34 -15.79
CA ALA A 33 18.22 -12.23 -14.86
C ALA A 33 17.05 -11.24 -15.05
N GLY A 34 16.74 -10.90 -16.30
CA GLY A 34 15.61 -10.02 -16.64
C GLY A 34 14.26 -10.58 -16.18
N LEU A 35 14.00 -11.87 -16.42
CA LEU A 35 12.80 -12.54 -15.94
C LEU A 35 12.73 -12.58 -14.41
N GLY A 36 13.86 -12.76 -13.74
CA GLY A 36 13.95 -12.70 -12.28
C GLY A 36 13.52 -11.34 -11.72
N ILE A 37 14.01 -10.25 -12.33
CA ILE A 37 13.64 -8.88 -11.94
C ILE A 37 12.15 -8.63 -12.15
N VAL A 38 11.61 -9.00 -13.32
CA VAL A 38 10.19 -8.81 -13.64
C VAL A 38 9.30 -9.62 -12.69
N GLY A 39 9.68 -10.85 -12.38
CA GLY A 39 8.96 -11.70 -11.42
C GLY A 39 8.91 -11.09 -10.02
N ALA A 40 10.06 -10.60 -9.53
CA ALA A 40 10.15 -9.93 -8.24
C ALA A 40 9.31 -8.64 -8.19
N ALA A 41 9.39 -7.82 -9.24
CA ALA A 41 8.61 -6.59 -9.36
C ALA A 41 7.10 -6.86 -9.32
N ARG A 42 6.62 -7.87 -10.06
CA ARG A 42 5.21 -8.28 -10.05
C ARG A 42 4.76 -8.74 -8.67
N SER A 43 5.56 -9.56 -7.99
CA SER A 43 5.24 -10.03 -6.63
C SER A 43 5.10 -8.87 -5.65
N ASN A 44 6.03 -7.91 -5.71
CA ASN A 44 6.00 -6.72 -4.87
C ASN A 44 4.80 -5.82 -5.18
N LEU A 45 4.46 -5.65 -6.46
CA LEU A 45 3.30 -4.87 -6.89
C LEU A 45 2.00 -5.46 -6.33
N LEU A 46 1.77 -6.77 -6.47
CA LEU A 46 0.56 -7.42 -5.95
C LEU A 46 0.44 -7.29 -4.42
N ARG A 47 1.58 -7.36 -3.70
CA ARG A 47 1.60 -7.16 -2.24
C ARG A 47 1.30 -5.71 -1.86
N ALA A 48 1.85 -4.76 -2.62
CA ALA A 48 1.64 -3.34 -2.41
C ALA A 48 0.18 -2.96 -2.69
N GLU A 49 -0.40 -3.45 -3.79
CA GLU A 49 -1.80 -3.24 -4.16
C GLU A 49 -2.75 -3.81 -3.11
N LYS A 50 -2.51 -5.05 -2.65
CA LYS A 50 -3.31 -5.65 -1.57
C LYS A 50 -3.24 -4.80 -0.29
N ARG A 51 -2.06 -4.29 0.06
CA ARG A 51 -1.88 -3.44 1.25
C ARG A 51 -2.59 -2.10 1.08
N TRP A 52 -2.43 -1.47 -0.08
CA TRP A 52 -3.09 -0.22 -0.42
C TRP A 52 -4.61 -0.35 -0.35
N GLY A 53 -5.18 -1.42 -0.91
CA GLY A 53 -6.63 -1.67 -0.87
C GLY A 53 -7.18 -1.74 0.56
N ARG A 54 -6.49 -2.47 1.46
CA ARG A 54 -6.91 -2.55 2.87
C ARG A 54 -6.85 -1.20 3.58
N GLN A 55 -5.77 -0.45 3.37
CA GLN A 55 -5.59 0.86 3.98
C GLN A 55 -6.55 1.91 3.41
N HIS A 56 -6.86 1.82 2.12
CA HIS A 56 -7.84 2.68 1.47
C HIS A 56 -9.23 2.47 2.09
N ILE A 57 -9.67 1.21 2.23
CA ILE A 57 -10.95 0.90 2.88
C ILE A 57 -10.99 1.44 4.32
N LEU A 58 -9.94 1.17 5.11
CA LEU A 58 -9.85 1.68 6.48
C LEU A 58 -9.91 3.20 6.53
N SER A 59 -9.25 3.90 5.60
CA SER A 59 -9.24 5.36 5.54
C SER A 59 -10.63 5.93 5.25
N GLN A 60 -11.36 5.33 4.28
CA GLN A 60 -12.73 5.74 3.95
C GLN A 60 -13.68 5.55 5.14
N VAL A 61 -13.56 4.42 5.83
CA VAL A 61 -14.36 4.10 7.02
C VAL A 61 -14.03 5.06 8.16
N ALA A 62 -12.74 5.31 8.39
CA ALA A 62 -12.27 6.23 9.42
C ALA A 62 -12.77 7.65 9.17
N GLU A 63 -12.70 8.13 7.93
CA GLU A 63 -13.23 9.44 7.55
C GLU A 63 -14.73 9.54 7.86
N CYS A 64 -15.52 8.52 7.51
CA CYS A 64 -16.95 8.50 7.80
C CYS A 64 -17.24 8.65 9.29
N TYR A 65 -16.63 7.81 10.15
CA TYR A 65 -16.88 7.87 11.60
C TYR A 65 -16.30 9.13 12.26
N LEU A 66 -15.15 9.63 11.81
CA LEU A 66 -14.53 10.82 12.38
C LEU A 66 -15.29 12.11 12.02
N LEU A 67 -16.00 12.13 10.88
CA LEU A 67 -16.82 13.26 10.44
C LEU A 67 -18.26 13.19 10.97
N ALA A 68 -18.91 12.02 10.89
CA ALA A 68 -20.31 11.86 11.24
C ALA A 68 -20.55 11.35 12.67
N GLY A 69 -19.48 10.96 13.38
CA GLY A 69 -19.52 10.47 14.76
C GLY A 69 -19.54 8.94 14.86
N PRO A 70 -19.40 8.38 16.08
CA PRO A 70 -19.24 6.95 16.30
C PRO A 70 -20.50 6.12 15.98
N ARG A 71 -21.68 6.76 16.01
CA ARG A 71 -22.98 6.15 15.68
C ARG A 71 -23.37 6.34 14.21
N ALA A 72 -22.43 6.77 13.36
CA ALA A 72 -22.69 7.00 11.94
C ALA A 72 -23.06 5.71 11.21
N ILE A 73 -23.99 5.82 10.26
CA ILE A 73 -24.35 4.75 9.34
C ILE A 73 -23.46 4.88 8.11
N MET A 74 -22.78 3.80 7.74
CA MET A 74 -21.92 3.78 6.57
C MET A 74 -22.75 4.00 5.30
N PRO A 75 -22.43 5.00 4.46
CA PRO A 75 -23.14 5.21 3.21
C PRO A 75 -22.95 4.05 2.23
N ASP A 76 -23.99 3.81 1.42
CA ASP A 76 -23.94 2.80 0.37
C ASP A 76 -22.80 3.10 -0.63
N GLY A 77 -22.05 2.07 -1.00
CA GLY A 77 -20.97 2.17 -1.98
C GLY A 77 -19.62 2.67 -1.43
N VAL A 78 -19.53 3.07 -0.16
CA VAL A 78 -18.23 3.37 0.49
C VAL A 78 -17.44 2.10 0.72
N LEU A 79 -18.13 1.06 1.20
CA LEU A 79 -17.55 -0.27 1.41
C LEU A 79 -17.84 -1.17 0.19
N PRO A 80 -16.86 -1.98 -0.25
CA PRO A 80 -17.12 -3.05 -1.19
C PRO A 80 -18.12 -4.07 -0.63
N GLN A 81 -18.83 -4.79 -1.50
CA GLN A 81 -19.83 -5.77 -1.07
C GLN A 81 -19.25 -6.83 -0.13
N GLY A 82 -19.97 -7.09 0.96
CA GLY A 82 -19.62 -8.07 1.98
C GLY A 82 -18.65 -7.56 3.05
N PHE A 83 -18.01 -6.41 2.86
CA PHE A 83 -17.25 -5.77 3.93
C PHE A 83 -18.19 -5.07 4.91
N SER A 84 -17.79 -5.01 6.18
CA SER A 84 -18.50 -4.28 7.21
C SER A 84 -17.54 -3.51 8.11
N SER A 85 -18.07 -2.59 8.90
CA SER A 85 -17.29 -1.80 9.85
C SER A 85 -18.05 -1.58 11.15
N SER A 86 -17.31 -1.38 12.23
CA SER A 86 -17.82 -0.91 13.52
C SER A 86 -16.96 0.25 14.01
N CYS A 87 -17.56 1.06 14.87
CA CYS A 87 -16.85 2.10 15.61
C CYS A 87 -17.32 2.08 17.06
N HIS A 88 -16.36 2.10 17.97
CA HIS A 88 -16.58 2.27 19.39
C HIS A 88 -15.88 3.54 19.85
N LEU A 89 -16.54 4.31 20.72
CA LEU A 89 -15.96 5.48 21.35
C LEU A 89 -15.70 5.15 22.82
N TYR A 90 -14.44 5.32 23.25
CA TYR A 90 -14.02 5.06 24.61
C TYR A 90 -13.59 6.34 25.31
N THR A 91 -13.78 6.38 26.63
CA THR A 91 -13.14 7.37 27.50
C THR A 91 -11.65 7.09 27.60
N VAL A 92 -10.85 8.14 27.72
CA VAL A 92 -9.40 8.03 27.88
C VAL A 92 -9.04 8.28 29.34
N ASP A 93 -8.73 7.20 30.07
CA ASP A 93 -8.45 7.26 31.50
C ASP A 93 -6.96 7.50 31.82
N ASP A 94 -6.08 7.42 30.81
CA ASP A 94 -4.62 7.58 30.94
C ASP A 94 -4.14 9.04 30.95
N LEU A 95 -5.02 9.97 31.39
CA LEU A 95 -4.75 11.40 31.39
C LEU A 95 -4.28 11.90 32.75
N PRO A 96 -3.36 12.89 32.78
CA PRO A 96 -3.08 13.68 33.98
C PRO A 96 -4.37 14.20 34.63
N GLU A 97 -4.38 14.33 35.96
CA GLU A 97 -5.59 14.74 36.72
C GLU A 97 -6.21 16.05 36.20
N ASP A 98 -5.38 17.01 35.77
CA ASP A 98 -5.79 18.30 35.22
C ASP A 98 -6.39 18.21 33.80
N ALA A 99 -6.18 17.11 33.10
CA ALA A 99 -6.69 16.85 31.76
C ALA A 99 -7.90 15.90 31.73
N GLN A 100 -8.36 15.41 32.89
CA GLN A 100 -9.54 14.55 33.01
C GLN A 100 -10.86 15.33 32.97
N GLU A 101 -10.85 16.61 33.37
CA GLU A 101 -12.04 17.45 33.38
C GLU A 101 -12.41 17.96 31.98
N SER A 102 -13.71 18.13 31.73
CA SER A 102 -14.19 18.64 30.44
C SER A 102 -13.89 20.13 30.29
N ILE A 103 -13.23 20.51 29.20
CA ILE A 103 -12.93 21.91 28.89
C ILE A 103 -14.04 22.42 27.99
N ARG A 104 -14.99 23.19 28.55
CA ARG A 104 -16.17 23.71 27.83
C ARG A 104 -17.01 22.58 27.20
N GLY A 105 -17.18 21.48 27.94
CA GLY A 105 -17.95 20.30 27.49
C GLY A 105 -17.27 19.47 26.40
N TRP A 106 -15.95 19.60 26.26
CA TRP A 106 -15.13 18.75 25.38
C TRP A 106 -14.19 17.88 26.22
N LEU A 107 -14.09 16.62 25.85
CA LEU A 107 -13.21 15.63 26.46
C LEU A 107 -12.40 14.93 25.37
N LEU A 108 -11.29 14.30 25.76
CA LEU A 108 -10.56 13.42 24.87
C LEU A 108 -11.25 12.05 24.84
N GLY A 109 -11.72 11.63 23.67
CA GLY A 109 -12.24 10.30 23.42
C GLY A 109 -11.34 9.52 22.47
N GLU A 110 -11.36 8.20 22.56
CA GLU A 110 -10.66 7.30 21.64
C GLU A 110 -11.68 6.60 20.73
N PHE A 111 -11.63 6.92 19.44
CA PHE A 111 -12.33 6.17 18.41
C PHE A 111 -11.56 4.89 18.13
N HIS A 112 -12.19 3.75 18.32
CA HIS A 112 -11.71 2.45 17.88
C HIS A 112 -12.56 2.00 16.69
N ILE A 113 -11.94 2.01 15.52
CA ILE A 113 -12.58 1.77 14.24
C ILE A 113 -12.08 0.45 13.69
N GLU A 114 -13.00 -0.45 13.39
CA GLU A 114 -12.70 -1.80 12.93
C GLU A 114 -13.33 -2.03 11.56
N VAL A 115 -12.59 -2.71 10.69
CA VAL A 115 -13.09 -3.16 9.38
C VAL A 115 -13.00 -4.66 9.29
N PHE A 116 -14.10 -5.29 8.90
CA PHE A 116 -14.21 -6.74 8.73
C PHE A 116 -14.28 -7.09 7.25
N ASP A 117 -13.63 -8.20 6.90
CA ASP A 117 -13.69 -8.76 5.55
C ASP A 117 -15.01 -9.50 5.29
N VAL A 118 -15.16 -10.01 4.06
CA VAL A 118 -16.33 -10.77 3.61
C VAL A 118 -16.61 -12.06 4.39
N SER A 119 -15.64 -12.55 5.17
CA SER A 119 -15.81 -13.70 6.06
C SER A 119 -16.22 -13.31 7.48
N GLY A 120 -16.33 -12.01 7.75
CA GLY A 120 -16.57 -11.46 9.08
C GLY A 120 -15.32 -11.42 9.96
N LYS A 121 -14.13 -11.62 9.39
CA LYS A 121 -12.87 -11.55 10.14
C LYS A 121 -12.35 -10.12 10.17
N LEU A 122 -11.84 -9.69 11.33
CA LEU A 122 -11.16 -8.41 11.48
C LEU A 122 -9.99 -8.32 10.48
N MET A 123 -10.07 -7.34 9.58
CA MET A 123 -9.12 -7.10 8.51
C MET A 123 -8.06 -6.09 8.94
N GLU A 124 -8.49 -4.93 9.42
CA GLU A 124 -7.64 -3.83 9.90
C GLU A 124 -8.42 -3.04 10.98
N GLU A 125 -7.69 -2.36 11.85
CA GLU A 125 -8.25 -1.46 12.86
C GLU A 125 -7.45 -0.17 12.96
N LEU A 126 -8.09 0.89 13.45
CA LEU A 126 -7.47 2.18 13.71
C LEU A 126 -7.98 2.73 15.04
N ARG A 127 -7.05 3.26 15.85
CA ARG A 127 -7.37 4.00 17.07
C ARG A 127 -6.96 5.46 16.90
N VAL A 128 -7.92 6.37 17.09
CA VAL A 128 -7.68 7.81 16.98
C VAL A 128 -8.25 8.51 18.20
N ARG A 129 -7.39 9.22 18.93
CA ARG A 129 -7.80 10.11 20.01
C ARG A 129 -8.19 11.47 19.44
N LYS A 130 -9.38 11.94 19.77
CA LYS A 130 -9.95 13.20 19.27
C LYS A 130 -10.75 13.88 20.39
N LEU A 131 -10.79 15.21 20.37
CA LEU A 131 -11.74 15.96 21.18
C LEU A 131 -13.17 15.66 20.72
N VAL A 132 -13.99 15.17 21.64
CA VAL A 132 -15.40 14.85 21.47
C VAL A 132 -16.24 15.60 22.48
N LYS A 133 -17.53 15.77 22.20
CA LYS A 133 -18.45 16.32 23.18
C LYS A 133 -18.66 15.31 24.29
N GLU A 134 -18.75 15.80 25.52
CA GLU A 134 -19.04 14.97 26.69
C GLU A 134 -20.33 14.15 26.50
N ASP A 135 -21.35 14.75 25.89
CA ASP A 135 -22.62 14.10 25.55
C ASP A 135 -22.47 12.91 24.58
N ASP A 136 -21.40 12.83 23.79
CA ASP A 136 -21.16 11.72 22.85
C ASP A 136 -20.55 10.49 23.55
N LEU A 137 -19.95 10.68 24.73
CA LEU A 137 -19.34 9.64 25.56
C LEU A 137 -20.33 9.00 26.56
N LEU A 138 -21.49 9.63 26.77
CA LEU A 138 -22.56 9.20 27.67
C LEU A 138 -23.63 8.34 26.96
#